data_AF-A0A259D5U5-F1
#
_entry.id   AF-A0A259D5U5-F1
#
_cell.length_a   1.000
_cell.length_b   1.000
_cell.length_c   1.000
_cell.angle_alpha   90.00
_cell.angle_beta   90.00
_cell.angle_gamma   90.00
#
_symmetry.space_group_name_H-M   'P 1'
#
loop_
_entity.id
_entity.type
_entity.pdbx_description
1 polymer ?
#
loop_
_entity_poly.entity_id
_entity_poly.type
_entity_poly.pdbx_seq_one_letter_code
_entity_poly.pdbx_strand_id
1 'polypeptide(L)' 'RRVMPDESHWVVTASADHSARGRTKAIVQANHGWKAPLRRIGQGDGVVICSPRTPPFPTVSRCGPSP' A
#
# COMPACT_ATOMS: atom_id res chain seq x y z
N ARG A 1 -5.73 -20.92 5.29
CA ARG A 1 -4.67 -20.89 4.25
C ARG A 1 -3.38 -21.32 4.91
N ARG A 2 -2.69 -22.35 4.41
CA ARG A 2 -1.43 -22.83 5.01
C ARG A 2 -0.31 -21.91 4.54
N VAL A 3 0.34 -21.19 5.46
CA VAL A 3 1.54 -20.40 5.16
C VAL A 3 2.68 -21.39 4.97
N MET A 4 3.38 -21.31 3.83
CA MET A 4 4.55 -22.14 3.59
C MET A 4 5.76 -21.55 4.32
N PRO A 5 6.69 -22.35 4.86
CA PRO A 5 7.78 -21.87 5.70
C PRO A 5 8.77 -20.90 5.02
N ASP A 6 8.70 -20.75 3.69
CA ASP A 6 9.50 -19.79 2.89
C ASP A 6 8.66 -18.59 2.39
N GLU A 7 7.37 -18.49 2.76
CA GLU A 7 6.48 -17.40 2.31
C GLU A 7 6.70 -16.13 3.15
N SER A 8 7.39 -15.13 2.56
CA SER A 8 7.49 -13.81 3.17
C SER A 8 6.20 -13.02 2.99
N HIS A 9 5.89 -12.16 3.95
CA HIS A 9 4.71 -11.30 3.91
C HIS A 9 5.13 -9.83 3.90
N TRP A 10 4.57 -9.08 2.95
CA TRP A 10 4.89 -7.68 2.71
C TRP A 10 3.68 -6.80 3.01
N VAL A 11 3.88 -5.68 3.68
CA VAL A 11 2.85 -4.66 3.88
C VAL A 11 3.07 -3.49 2.93
N VAL A 12 2.00 -3.10 2.24
CA VAL A 12 1.97 -1.92 1.38
C VAL A 12 0.90 -0.97 1.89
N THR A 13 1.30 0.27 2.14
CA THR A 13 0.35 1.34 2.47
C THR A 13 -0.12 2.02 1.19
N ALA A 14 -1.43 2.08 1.00
CA ALA A 14 -2.06 2.64 -0.20
C ALA A 14 -3.44 3.24 0.14
N SER A 15 -3.88 4.26 -0.59
CA SER A 15 -5.26 4.76 -0.46
C SER A 15 -6.29 3.68 -0.79
N ALA A 16 -7.54 3.84 -0.31
CA ALA A 16 -8.60 2.88 -0.57
C ALA A 16 -8.89 2.72 -2.08
N ASP A 17 -8.93 3.84 -2.82
CA ASP A 17 -9.10 3.85 -4.27
C ASP A 17 -7.93 3.15 -4.99
N HIS A 18 -6.68 3.46 -4.63
CA HIS A 18 -5.50 2.80 -5.22
C HIS A 18 -5.53 1.28 -4.98
N SER A 19 -5.93 0.88 -3.77
CA SER A 19 -6.07 -0.53 -3.38
C SER A 19 -7.16 -1.23 -4.18
N ALA A 20 -8.30 -0.58 -4.40
CA ALA A 20 -9.40 -1.14 -5.19
C ALA A 20 -8.98 -1.32 -6.66
N ARG A 21 -8.33 -0.30 -7.26
CA ARG A 21 -7.81 -0.39 -8.63
C ARG A 21 -6.78 -1.50 -8.79
N GLY A 22 -5.87 -1.64 -7.84
CA GLY A 22 -4.86 -2.70 -7.83
C GLY A 22 -5.49 -4.09 -7.77
N ARG A 23 -6.48 -4.29 -6.88
CA ARG A 23 -7.23 -5.55 -6.77
C ARG A 23 -7.96 -5.92 -8.06
N THR A 24 -8.69 -4.99 -8.66
CA THR A 24 -9.42 -5.24 -9.92
C THR A 24 -8.49 -5.64 -11.06
N LYS A 25 -7.26 -5.10 -11.08
CA LYS A 25 -6.25 -5.36 -12.10
C LYS A 25 -5.32 -6.52 -11.76
N ALA A 26 -5.45 -7.13 -10.59
CA ALA A 26 -4.52 -8.12 -10.05
C ALA A 26 -3.04 -7.66 -10.06
N ILE A 27 -2.80 -6.38 -9.78
CA ILE A 27 -1.44 -5.81 -9.70
C ILE A 27 -1.24 -5.02 -8.40
N VAL A 28 0.02 -4.96 -7.94
CA VAL A 28 0.45 -4.08 -6.84
C VAL A 28 1.53 -3.14 -7.36
N GLN A 29 1.22 -1.84 -7.38
CA GLN A 29 2.20 -0.79 -7.65
C GLN A 29 2.43 -0.02 -6.35
N ALA A 30 3.61 -0.21 -5.77
CA ALA A 30 3.92 0.22 -4.40
C ALA A 30 5.26 0.95 -4.32
N ASN A 31 5.58 1.43 -3.11
CA ASN A 31 6.87 2.02 -2.78
C ASN A 31 7.25 3.24 -3.66
N HIS A 32 6.24 3.99 -4.13
CA HIS A 32 6.40 5.15 -5.02
C HIS A 32 7.29 4.90 -6.25
N GLY A 33 7.38 3.66 -6.74
CA GLY A 33 8.23 3.28 -7.87
C GLY A 33 9.69 2.98 -7.51
N TRP A 34 10.08 3.01 -6.23
CA TRP A 34 11.42 2.64 -5.80
C TRP A 34 11.62 1.11 -5.87
N LYS A 35 12.51 0.70 -6.76
CA LYS A 35 12.70 -0.70 -7.16
C LYS A 35 13.37 -1.57 -6.10
N ALA A 36 14.26 -1.04 -5.27
CA ALA A 36 15.13 -1.86 -4.42
C ALA A 36 14.36 -2.74 -3.41
N PRO A 37 13.33 -2.25 -2.69
CA PRO A 37 12.48 -3.09 -1.84
C PRO A 37 11.61 -4.06 -2.65
N LEU A 38 11.09 -3.64 -3.80
CA LEU A 38 10.21 -4.47 -4.64
C LEU A 38 10.94 -5.68 -5.23
N ARG A 39 12.24 -5.56 -5.51
CA ARG A 39 13.09 -6.66 -6.02
C ARG A 39 13.27 -7.81 -5.04
N ARG A 40 12.87 -7.65 -3.77
CA ARG A 40 12.93 -8.70 -2.74
C ARG A 40 11.68 -9.56 -2.72
N ILE A 41 10.59 -9.11 -3.33
CA ILE A 41 9.33 -9.86 -3.38
C ILE A 41 9.48 -11.00 -4.39
N GLY A 42 9.36 -12.23 -3.90
CA GLY A 42 9.47 -13.45 -4.68
C GLY A 42 8.11 -14.03 -5.08
N GLN A 43 8.13 -15.03 -5.97
CA GLN A 43 6.95 -15.85 -6.21
C GLN A 43 6.63 -16.66 -4.96
N GLY A 44 5.37 -16.65 -4.53
CA GLY A 44 4.91 -17.32 -3.31
C GLY A 44 4.66 -16.35 -2.16
N ASP A 45 5.34 -15.20 -2.13
CA ASP A 45 5.16 -14.18 -1.11
C ASP A 45 3.74 -13.59 -1.08
N GLY A 46 3.28 -13.26 0.13
CA GLY A 46 2.02 -12.56 0.37
C GLY A 46 2.20 -11.04 0.39
N VAL A 47 1.25 -10.29 -0.20
CA VAL A 47 1.19 -8.82 -0.09
C VAL A 47 -0.12 -8.40 0.57
N VAL A 48 0.00 -7.71 1.71
CA VAL A 48 -1.12 -7.11 2.44
C VAL A 48 -1.19 -5.62 2.12
N ILE A 49 -2.29 -5.20 1.50
CA ILE A 49 -2.55 -3.80 1.21
C ILE A 49 -3.33 -3.18 2.37
N CYS A 50 -2.67 -2.30 3.12
CA CYS A 50 -3.25 -1.53 4.21
C CYS A 50 -3.68 -0.14 3.70
N SER A 51 -4.96 0.19 3.86
CA SER A 51 -5.48 1.53 3.62
C SER A 51 -5.79 2.19 4.95
N PRO A 52 -4.87 3.02 5.50
CA PRO A 52 -5.18 3.75 6.71
C PRO A 52 -6.35 4.69 6.43
N ARG A 53 -7.38 4.63 7.28
CA ARG A 53 -8.40 5.67 7.33
C ARG A 53 -7.84 6.86 8.11
N THR A 54 -8.19 8.06 7.66
CA THR A 54 -7.91 9.33 8.35
C THR A 54 -8.25 9.21 9.84
N PRO A 55 -7.45 9.77 10.77
CA PRO A 55 -7.83 9.87 12.18
C PRO A 55 -9.20 10.58 12.33
N PRO A 56 -9.93 10.35 13.43
CA PRO A 56 -11.30 10.85 13.64
C PRO A 56 -11.44 12.38 13.71
N PHE A 57 -10.39 13.14 13.44
CA PHE A 57 -10.38 14.60 13.45
C PHE A 57 -10.01 15.15 12.07
N PRO A 58 -10.73 16.17 11.56
CA PRO A 58 -10.30 16.85 10.35
C PRO A 58 -8.97 17.56 10.64
N THR A 59 -7.89 17.13 9.99
CA THR A 59 -6.74 18.00 9.78
C THR A 59 -7.25 19.20 8.99
N VAL A 60 -7.52 20.30 9.70
CA VAL A 60 -7.76 21.62 9.10
C VAL A 60 -6.46 22.04 8.43
N SER A 61 -6.27 21.62 7.18
CA SER A 61 -5.35 22.29 6.27
C SER A 61 -6.03 23.58 5.85
N ARG A 62 -5.96 24.61 6.70
CA ARG A 62 -6.22 25.98 6.24
C ARG A 62 -5.08 26.35 5.29
N CYS A 63 -5.31 26.20 3.99
CA CYS A 63 -4.66 27.07 3.02
C CYS A 63 -5.15 28.48 3.33
N GLY A 64 -4.35 29.26 4.06
CA GLY A 64 -4.52 30.71 4.08
C GLY A 64 -4.15 31.29 2.71
N PRO A 65 -4.68 32.45 2.32
CA PRO A 65 -4.25 33.12 1.11
C PRO A 65 -2.79 33.57 1.28
N SER A 66 -1.94 33.28 0.30
CA SER A 66 -0.62 33.88 0.22
C SER A 66 -0.75 35.39 -0.05
N PRO A 67 0.02 36.27 0.62
CA PRO A 67 0.23 37.64 0.16
C PRO A 67 0.99 37.69 -1.17
#